data_AF-H1ZZ91-F1
#
_entry.id   AF-H1ZZ91-F1
#
_cell.length_a   1.000
_cell.length_b   1.000
_cell.length_c   1.000
_cell.angle_alpha   90.00
_cell.angle_beta   90.00
_cell.angle_gamma   90.00
#
_symmetry.space_group_name_H-M   'P 1'
#
loop_
_entity.id
_entity.type
_entity.pdbx_description
1 polymer ?
#
loop_
_entity_poly.entity_id
_entity_poly.type
_entity_poly.pdbx_seq_one_letter_code
_entity_poly.pdbx_strand_id
1 'polypeptide(L)'
;MNSVLSVYLLASLSLYCLLLTVGKGEGQFVPGRCECYDTKITVRGPLSDLKVTLKGLTCNTDQIIVVMKRTSEPVCVNPMGQLGKQLLRCWKKTSGLDKKRCLRRRRGQGKRGQKQRKLRGQSKESKRRATPIPALG
;
A
#
# COMPACT_ATOMS: atom_id res chain seq x y z
N MET A 1 -20.30 18.29 64.13
CA MET A 1 -20.52 17.17 63.19
C MET A 1 -20.97 17.66 61.81
N ASN A 2 -21.87 18.65 61.73
CA ASN A 2 -22.39 19.20 60.48
C ASN A 2 -21.33 19.85 59.57
N SER A 3 -20.34 20.55 60.14
CA SER A 3 -19.28 21.21 59.36
C SER A 3 -18.34 20.20 58.69
N VAL A 4 -18.04 19.08 59.36
CA VAL A 4 -17.18 18.02 58.82
C VAL A 4 -17.88 17.28 57.67
N LEU A 5 -19.19 17.03 57.83
CA LEU A 5 -20.02 16.44 56.79
C LEU A 5 -20.09 17.36 55.55
N SER A 6 -20.25 18.67 55.77
CA SER A 6 -20.28 19.66 54.70
C SER A 6 -18.96 19.73 53.93
N VAL A 7 -17.81 19.70 54.62
CA VAL A 7 -16.49 19.66 53.97
C VAL A 7 -16.30 18.39 53.14
N TYR A 8 -16.74 17.24 53.66
CA TYR A 8 -16.64 15.97 52.96
C TYR A 8 -17.49 15.94 51.67
N LEU A 9 -18.70 16.49 51.72
CA LEU A 9 -19.59 16.58 50.55
C LEU A 9 -19.03 17.51 49.46
N LEU A 10 -18.42 18.62 49.84
CA LEU A 10 -17.80 19.53 48.87
C LEU A 10 -16.54 18.93 48.24
N ALA A 11 -15.74 18.21 49.03
CA ALA A 11 -14.55 17.50 48.55
C ALA A 11 -14.92 16.35 47.58
N SER A 12 -15.96 15.58 47.89
CA SER A 12 -16.40 14.49 47.01
C SER A 12 -17.02 15.01 45.71
N LEU A 13 -17.82 16.09 45.77
CA LEU A 13 -18.40 16.73 44.60
C LEU A 13 -17.33 17.30 43.67
N SER A 14 -16.34 18.01 44.21
CA SER A 14 -15.25 18.58 43.41
C SER A 14 -14.39 17.48 42.75
N LEU A 15 -14.09 16.39 43.47
CA LEU A 15 -13.38 15.24 42.90
C LEU A 15 -14.18 14.58 41.78
N TYR A 16 -15.50 14.42 41.96
CA TYR A 16 -16.38 13.85 40.94
C TYR A 16 -16.43 14.74 39.68
N CYS A 17 -16.52 16.05 39.84
CA CYS A 17 -16.44 17.01 38.73
C CYS A 17 -15.11 16.89 37.98
N LEU A 18 -13.99 16.79 38.70
CA LEU A 18 -12.66 16.61 38.07
C LEU A 18 -12.60 15.30 37.27
N LEU A 19 -13.08 14.19 37.83
CA LEU A 19 -13.13 12.89 37.14
C LEU A 19 -13.99 12.95 35.87
N LEU A 20 -15.13 13.64 35.90
CA LEU A 20 -15.97 13.86 34.72
C LEU A 20 -15.28 14.71 33.65
N THR A 21 -14.50 15.72 34.05
CA THR A 21 -13.76 16.56 33.09
C THR A 21 -12.58 15.83 32.44
N VAL A 22 -11.88 14.96 33.19
CA VAL A 22 -10.76 14.16 32.66
C VAL A 22 -11.24 13.12 31.65
N GLY A 23 -12.47 12.60 31.81
CA GLY A 23 -13.07 11.67 30.86
C GLY A 23 -13.54 12.29 29.54
N LYS A 24 -13.47 13.61 29.39
CA LYS A 24 -13.96 14.34 28.21
C LYS A 24 -12.82 15.08 27.48
N GLY A 25 -11.64 14.48 27.48
CA GLY A 25 -10.61 14.78 26.49
C GLY A 25 -10.96 14.15 25.14
N GLU A 26 -12.01 14.64 24.49
CA GLU A 26 -12.26 14.33 23.08
C GLU A 26 -11.13 15.00 22.29
N GLY A 27 -10.03 14.26 22.10
CA GLY A 27 -8.94 14.69 21.22
C GLY A 27 -9.55 15.03 19.86
N GLN A 28 -9.47 16.30 19.48
CA GLN A 28 -10.05 16.81 18.24
C GLN A 28 -9.58 15.90 17.09
N PHE A 29 -10.50 15.17 16.47
CA PHE A 29 -10.19 14.30 15.34
C PHE A 29 -9.60 15.17 14.23
N VAL A 30 -8.28 15.11 14.03
CA VAL A 30 -7.60 15.76 12.92
C VAL A 30 -7.55 14.76 11.76
N PRO A 31 -8.47 14.83 10.78
CA PRO A 31 -8.37 14.00 9.59
C PRO A 31 -7.06 14.30 8.85
N GLY A 32 -6.29 13.26 8.49
CA GLY A 32 -5.34 13.34 7.38
C GLY A 32 -3.87 13.64 7.71
N ARG A 33 -3.24 12.93 8.64
CA ARG A 33 -1.76 12.90 8.76
C ARG A 33 -1.16 11.83 7.85
N CYS A 34 -1.45 11.94 6.55
CA CYS A 34 -0.81 11.14 5.53
C CYS A 34 0.66 11.57 5.36
N GLU A 35 1.62 10.62 5.33
CA GLU A 35 3.06 10.92 5.13
C GLU A 35 3.35 11.49 3.74
N CYS A 36 2.64 10.98 2.72
CA CYS A 36 2.64 11.47 1.36
C CYS A 36 1.51 12.47 1.09
N TYR A 37 1.88 13.72 0.75
CA TYR A 37 0.97 14.72 0.20
C TYR A 37 0.93 14.64 -1.34
N ASP A 38 2.10 14.56 -1.96
CA ASP A 38 2.26 14.38 -3.41
C ASP A 38 2.63 12.95 -3.77
N THR A 39 2.04 12.44 -4.84
CA THR A 39 2.33 11.09 -5.34
C THR A 39 2.74 11.09 -6.80
N LYS A 40 3.71 10.25 -7.15
CA LYS A 40 4.15 10.05 -8.54
C LYS A 40 3.50 8.81 -9.12
N ILE A 41 2.97 8.92 -10.34
CA ILE A 41 2.37 7.80 -11.07
C ILE A 41 3.45 6.83 -11.57
N THR A 42 4.59 7.38 -11.99
CA THR A 42 5.73 6.63 -12.53
C THR A 42 7.00 6.97 -11.80
N VAL A 43 7.74 5.94 -11.38
CA VAL A 43 9.10 6.06 -10.86
C VAL A 43 10.07 5.33 -11.80
N ARG A 44 11.09 6.05 -12.26
CA ARG A 44 12.13 5.53 -13.18
C ARG A 44 13.38 5.20 -12.39
N GLY A 45 14.06 4.12 -12.76
CA GLY A 45 15.31 3.70 -12.14
C GLY A 45 15.18 2.56 -11.12
N PRO A 46 16.33 2.14 -10.54
CA PRO A 46 16.40 1.08 -9.56
C PRO A 46 15.95 1.55 -8.17
N LEU A 47 15.15 0.73 -7.50
CA LEU A 47 14.63 0.97 -6.16
C LEU A 47 15.37 0.09 -5.15
N SER A 48 15.69 0.63 -3.97
CA SER A 48 16.40 -0.06 -2.89
C SER A 48 15.46 -0.59 -1.81
N ASP A 49 14.39 0.14 -1.49
CA ASP A 49 13.42 -0.26 -0.47
C ASP A 49 11.98 0.14 -0.79
N LEU A 50 11.03 -0.49 -0.08
CA LEU A 50 9.59 -0.31 -0.20
C LEU A 50 8.97 -0.22 1.19
N LYS A 51 8.19 0.83 1.45
CA LYS A 51 7.34 0.99 2.64
C LYS A 51 5.90 1.13 2.17
N VAL A 52 4.99 0.38 2.79
CA VAL A 52 3.55 0.44 2.50
C VAL A 52 2.83 0.63 3.81
N THR A 53 2.01 1.67 3.87
CA THR A 53 1.12 1.97 5.00
C THR A 53 -0.30 1.86 4.47
N LEU A 54 -1.09 0.94 5.01
CA LEU A 54 -2.50 0.82 4.61
C LEU A 54 -3.32 1.96 5.20
N LYS A 55 -4.45 2.27 4.55
CA LYS A 55 -5.43 3.22 5.09
C LYS A 55 -5.82 2.85 6.53
N GLY A 56 -5.99 3.86 7.37
CA GLY A 56 -6.34 3.73 8.79
C GLY A 56 -7.07 4.98 9.30
N LEU A 57 -7.14 5.12 10.62
CA LEU A 57 -7.84 6.23 11.28
C LEU A 57 -7.20 7.60 10.97
N THR A 58 -5.89 7.64 10.72
CA THR A 58 -5.11 8.87 10.51
C THR A 58 -4.95 9.26 9.04
N CYS A 59 -5.03 8.30 8.12
CA CYS A 59 -4.88 8.49 6.68
C CYS A 59 -5.84 7.57 5.93
N ASN A 60 -6.76 8.14 5.18
CA ASN A 60 -7.82 7.41 4.47
C ASN A 60 -7.35 6.74 3.16
N THR A 61 -6.09 6.89 2.79
CA THR A 61 -5.50 6.34 1.57
C THR A 61 -4.33 5.41 1.88
N ASP A 62 -4.16 4.36 1.07
CA ASP A 62 -2.98 3.50 1.13
C ASP A 62 -1.76 4.29 0.65
N GLN A 63 -0.70 4.34 1.45
CA GLN A 63 0.54 5.03 1.12
C GLN A 63 1.60 4.03 0.68
N ILE A 64 2.28 4.35 -0.43
CA ILE A 64 3.35 3.54 -0.98
C ILE A 64 4.56 4.44 -1.15
N ILE A 65 5.63 4.14 -0.44
CA ILE A 65 6.88 4.91 -0.48
C ILE A 65 7.98 3.98 -0.96
N VAL A 66 8.72 4.40 -1.99
CA VAL A 66 9.87 3.66 -2.50
C VAL A 66 11.13 4.49 -2.33
N VAL A 67 12.25 3.83 -2.05
CA VAL A 67 13.54 4.52 -1.92
C VAL A 67 14.33 4.33 -3.20
N MET A 68 14.83 5.43 -3.76
CA MET A 68 15.65 5.41 -4.96
C MET A 68 17.06 4.90 -4.62
N LYS A 69 17.58 3.91 -5.35
CA LYS A 69 18.89 3.32 -5.02
C LYS A 69 20.06 4.29 -5.21
N ARG A 70 19.93 5.26 -6.12
CA ARG A 70 21.01 6.20 -6.47
C ARG A 70 21.08 7.39 -5.53
N THR A 71 19.94 7.99 -5.20
CA THR A 71 19.84 9.21 -4.40
C THR A 71 19.48 8.93 -2.94
N SER A 72 19.07 7.70 -2.61
CA SER A 72 18.49 7.34 -1.30
C SER A 72 17.25 8.15 -0.91
N GLU A 73 16.66 8.86 -1.87
CA GLU A 73 15.48 9.68 -1.61
C GLU A 73 14.22 8.81 -1.54
N PRO A 74 13.35 9.05 -0.54
CA PRO A 74 12.02 8.46 -0.49
C PRO A 74 11.10 9.17 -1.50
N VAL A 75 10.36 8.37 -2.27
CA VAL A 75 9.41 8.86 -3.26
C VAL A 75 8.06 8.20 -3.04
N CYS A 76 7.04 9.02 -2.89
CA CYS A 76 5.65 8.59 -2.78
C CYS A 76 5.10 8.16 -4.14
N VAL A 77 4.50 6.99 -4.20
CA VAL A 77 3.91 6.37 -5.39
C VAL A 77 2.39 6.36 -5.26
N ASN A 78 1.70 6.73 -6.33
CA ASN A 78 0.24 6.75 -6.34
C ASN A 78 -0.30 5.31 -6.22
N PRO A 79 -1.10 4.97 -5.18
CA PRO A 79 -1.65 3.63 -4.96
C PRO A 79 -2.64 3.19 -6.05
N MET A 80 -3.30 4.13 -6.73
CA MET A 80 -4.26 3.86 -7.79
C MET A 80 -3.59 3.65 -9.16
N GLY A 81 -2.35 4.12 -9.31
CA GLY A 81 -1.55 3.91 -10.52
C GLY A 81 -1.19 2.44 -10.74
N GLN A 82 -0.85 2.09 -11.98
CA GLN A 82 -0.48 0.71 -12.34
C GLN A 82 0.70 0.18 -11.51
N LEU A 83 1.70 1.04 -11.28
CA LEU A 83 2.86 0.73 -10.45
C LEU A 83 2.46 0.52 -8.97
N GLY A 84 1.69 1.44 -8.41
CA GLY A 84 1.21 1.34 -7.03
C GLY A 84 0.39 0.07 -6.80
N LYS A 85 -0.59 -0.21 -7.67
CA LYS A 85 -1.39 -1.45 -7.63
C LYS A 85 -0.54 -2.71 -7.72
N GLN A 86 0.55 -2.70 -8.48
CA GLN A 86 1.46 -3.85 -8.58
C GLN A 86 2.26 -4.04 -7.28
N LEU A 87 2.83 -2.97 -6.74
CA LEU A 87 3.59 -2.99 -5.50
C LEU A 87 2.70 -3.43 -4.33
N LEU A 88 1.51 -2.84 -4.21
CA LEU A 88 0.54 -3.14 -3.16
C LEU A 88 0.07 -4.61 -3.21
N ARG A 89 -0.25 -5.14 -4.40
CA ARG A 89 -0.62 -6.56 -4.56
C ARG A 89 0.51 -7.51 -4.17
N CYS A 90 1.74 -7.19 -4.55
CA CYS A 90 2.88 -8.01 -4.16
C CYS A 90 3.12 -7.96 -2.64
N TRP A 91 3.06 -6.75 -2.06
CA TRP A 91 3.28 -6.54 -0.63
C TRP A 91 2.25 -7.27 0.22
N LYS A 92 0.96 -7.23 -0.17
CA LYS A 92 -0.12 -8.00 0.48
C LYS A 92 0.13 -9.50 0.42
N LYS A 93 0.69 -10.01 -0.68
CA LYS A 93 1.02 -11.44 -0.82
C LYS A 93 2.16 -11.89 0.08
N THR A 94 3.09 -11.00 0.41
CA THR A 94 4.23 -11.31 1.28
C THR A 94 4.00 -10.89 2.74
N SER A 95 2.78 -10.46 3.08
CA SER A 95 2.44 -9.93 4.41
C SER A 95 3.45 -8.90 4.94
N GLY A 96 4.03 -8.10 4.04
CA GLY A 96 5.08 -7.12 4.38
C GLY A 96 6.48 -7.63 4.75
N LEU A 97 6.69 -8.95 4.92
CA LEU A 97 7.98 -9.54 5.33
C LEU A 97 9.07 -9.36 4.26
N ASP A 98 8.73 -9.65 3.00
CA ASP A 98 9.67 -9.64 1.87
C ASP A 98 9.49 -8.44 0.93
N LYS A 99 9.38 -7.24 1.50
CA LYS A 99 9.11 -5.99 0.75
C LYS A 99 10.07 -5.75 -0.43
N LYS A 100 11.36 -6.11 -0.30
CA LYS A 100 12.38 -5.99 -1.37
C LYS A 100 12.12 -6.91 -2.57
N ARG A 101 11.43 -8.05 -2.38
CA ARG A 101 11.06 -8.96 -3.47
C ARG A 101 10.09 -8.29 -4.45
N CYS A 102 9.24 -7.39 -3.95
CA CYS A 102 8.26 -6.67 -4.75
C CYS A 102 8.88 -5.64 -5.70
N LEU A 103 10.11 -5.20 -5.42
CA LEU A 103 10.87 -4.30 -6.28
C LEU A 103 11.56 -5.04 -7.44
N ARG A 104 11.83 -6.35 -7.30
CA ARG A 104 12.63 -7.13 -8.26
C ARG A 104 11.90 -7.48 -9.58
N ARG A 105 10.58 -7.22 -9.67
CA ARG A 105 9.75 -7.74 -10.78
C ARG A 105 9.73 -6.93 -12.08
N ARG A 106 10.55 -5.89 -12.22
CA ARG A 106 10.67 -5.16 -13.51
C ARG A 106 11.44 -5.93 -14.60
N ARG A 107 12.22 -6.97 -14.25
CA ARG A 107 13.12 -7.67 -15.20
C ARG A 107 12.52 -8.88 -15.94
N GLY A 108 11.47 -9.52 -15.42
CA GLY A 108 11.08 -10.87 -15.87
C GLY A 108 9.77 -11.02 -16.65
N GLN A 109 8.84 -10.07 -16.52
CA GLN A 109 7.47 -10.27 -17.01
C GLN A 109 7.32 -10.07 -18.53
N GLY A 110 8.15 -9.22 -19.14
CA GLY A 110 8.23 -9.08 -20.60
C GLY A 110 8.83 -10.32 -21.31
N LYS A 111 9.85 -10.96 -20.70
CA LYS A 111 10.55 -12.09 -21.32
C LYS A 111 9.75 -13.40 -21.30
N ARG A 112 9.03 -13.69 -20.20
CA ARG A 112 8.20 -14.92 -20.10
C ARG A 112 6.98 -14.87 -21.04
N GLY A 113 6.30 -13.72 -21.12
CA GLY A 113 5.15 -13.54 -22.03
C GLY A 113 5.54 -13.59 -23.52
N GLN A 114 6.69 -13.03 -23.90
CA GLN A 114 7.22 -13.13 -25.27
C GLN A 114 7.60 -14.56 -25.65
N LYS A 115 8.28 -15.32 -24.76
CA LYS A 115 8.66 -16.72 -25.05
C LYS A 115 7.43 -17.60 -25.28
N GLN A 116 6.39 -17.42 -24.49
CA GLN A 116 5.13 -18.17 -24.63
C GLN A 116 4.36 -17.79 -25.91
N ARG A 117 4.31 -16.49 -26.28
CA ARG A 117 3.70 -16.05 -27.56
C ARG A 117 4.47 -16.57 -28.78
N LYS A 118 5.81 -16.59 -28.74
CA LYS A 118 6.66 -17.10 -29.84
C LYS A 118 6.49 -18.61 -30.05
N LEU A 119 6.47 -19.40 -28.98
CA LEU A 119 6.21 -20.85 -29.04
C LEU A 119 4.80 -21.15 -29.59
N ARG A 120 3.78 -20.41 -29.14
CA ARG A 120 2.39 -20.58 -29.61
C ARG A 120 2.22 -20.15 -31.08
N GLY A 121 2.98 -19.15 -31.54
CA GLY A 121 3.04 -18.75 -32.96
C GLY A 121 3.71 -19.81 -33.84
N GLN A 122 4.86 -20.34 -33.42
CA GLN A 122 5.57 -21.40 -34.16
C GLN A 122 4.76 -22.70 -34.25
N SER A 123 4.07 -23.10 -33.19
CA SER A 123 3.19 -24.27 -33.21
C SER A 123 2.02 -24.13 -34.20
N LYS A 124 1.45 -22.92 -34.32
CA LYS A 124 0.38 -22.65 -35.30
C LYS A 124 0.88 -22.64 -36.74
N GLU A 125 2.08 -22.12 -36.98
CA GLU A 125 2.71 -22.08 -38.30
C GLU A 125 3.11 -23.49 -38.78
N SER A 126 3.69 -24.30 -37.91
CA SER A 126 4.02 -25.70 -38.19
C SER A 126 2.76 -26.52 -38.50
N LYS A 127 1.64 -26.22 -37.83
CA LYS A 127 0.36 -26.91 -38.08
C LYS A 127 -0.25 -26.53 -39.43
N ARG A 128 -0.12 -25.27 -39.88
CA ARG A 128 -0.59 -24.86 -41.22
C ARG A 128 0.19 -25.57 -42.34
N ARG A 129 1.52 -25.67 -42.23
CA ARG A 129 2.37 -26.36 -43.23
C ARG A 129 2.15 -27.87 -43.33
N ALA A 130 1.65 -28.49 -42.26
CA ALA A 130 1.38 -29.93 -42.23
C ALA A 130 -0.02 -30.31 -42.74
N THR A 131 -0.89 -29.34 -43.06
CA THR A 131 -2.21 -29.61 -43.64
C THR A 131 -2.05 -29.79 -45.15
N PRO A 132 -2.37 -30.97 -45.72
CA PRO A 132 -2.39 -31.16 -47.17
C PRO A 132 -3.45 -30.25 -47.79
N ILE A 133 -3.12 -29.64 -48.93
CA ILE A 133 -4.10 -28.92 -49.75
C ILE A 133 -5.12 -29.97 -50.23
N PRO A 134 -6.43 -29.80 -49.99
CA PRO A 134 -7.42 -30.70 -50.56
C PRO A 134 -7.38 -30.54 -52.08
N ALA A 135 -7.11 -31.63 -52.79
CA ALA A 135 -7.24 -31.68 -54.23
C ALA A 135 -8.73 -31.46 -54.56
N LEU A 136 -9.02 -30.39 -55.32
CA LEU A 136 -10.31 -30.17 -55.94
C LEU A 136 -10.53 -31.31 -56.96
N GLY A 137 -11.50 -32.17 -56.67
CA GLY A 137 -12.06 -33.15 -57.61
C GLY A 137 -13.17 -32.53 -58.44
#